data_AF-A0A7G6Z3W7-F1
#
_entry.id   AF-A0A7G6Z3W7-F1
#
_cell.length_a   1.000
_cell.length_b   1.000
_cell.length_c   1.000
_cell.angle_alpha   90.00
_cell.angle_beta   90.00
_cell.angle_gamma   90.00
#
_symmetry.space_group_name_H-M   'P 1'
#
loop_
_entity.id
_entity.type
_entity.pdbx_description
1 polymer ?
#
loop_
_entity_poly.entity_id
_entity_poly.type
_entity_poly.pdbx_seq_one_letter_code
_entity_poly.pdbx_strand_id
1 'polypeptide(L)' 'MQKQQITTITTLVPVVSEEALNRQLRKIGERDSDLAQYASNGWALVHTHAIAGVDYTTFVDTLTRSE' A
#
# COMPACT_ATOMS: atom_id res chain seq x y z
N MET A 1 -2.59 15.08 25.84
CA MET A 1 -3.02 14.69 24.48
C MET A 1 -1.89 13.89 23.87
N GLN A 2 -2.14 12.65 23.49
CA GLN A 2 -1.19 11.86 22.71
C GLN A 2 -1.17 12.43 21.28
N LYS A 3 0.01 12.67 20.70
CA LYS A 3 0.10 13.28 19.37
C LYS A 3 -0.03 12.18 18.33
N GLN A 4 -0.91 12.36 17.35
CA GLN A 4 -1.14 11.40 16.28
C GLN A 4 -0.45 11.88 15.00
N GLN A 5 0.20 10.96 14.32
CA GLN A 5 0.78 11.18 12.99
C GLN A 5 -0.01 10.36 11.96
N ILE A 6 -0.14 10.90 10.74
CA ILE A 6 -0.75 10.23 9.61
C ILE A 6 0.26 10.26 8.45
N THR A 7 0.35 9.16 7.72
CA THR A 7 1.09 9.09 6.46
C THR A 7 0.35 8.20 5.46
N THR A 8 0.76 8.26 4.19
CA THR A 8 0.18 7.45 3.12
C THR A 8 1.25 6.78 2.28
N ILE A 9 1.04 5.52 1.91
CA ILE A 9 1.82 4.79 0.92
C ILE A 9 0.94 4.64 -0.33
N THR A 10 1.50 4.98 -1.49
CA THR A 10 0.80 4.86 -2.78
C THR A 10 1.51 3.84 -3.64
N THR A 11 0.79 2.77 -4.02
CA THR A 11 1.32 1.73 -4.91
C THR A 11 0.49 1.67 -6.19
N LEU A 12 1.15 1.72 -7.34
CA LEU A 12 0.53 1.44 -8.63
C LEU A 12 0.78 -0.02 -9.01
N VAL A 13 -0.31 -0.75 -9.19
CA VAL A 13 -0.30 -2.15 -9.60
C VAL A 13 -0.88 -2.22 -11.01
N PRO A 14 -0.12 -2.68 -12.03
CA PRO A 14 -0.63 -2.75 -13.39
C PRO A 14 -1.79 -3.75 -13.48
N VAL A 15 -2.82 -3.38 -14.23
CA VAL A 15 -3.86 -4.31 -14.68
C VAL A 15 -3.27 -5.10 -15.84
N VAL A 16 -3.12 -6.40 -15.65
CA VAL A 16 -2.44 -7.28 -16.60
C VAL A 16 -3.33 -8.42 -17.03
N SER A 17 -3.10 -8.95 -18.23
CA SER A 17 -3.62 -10.26 -18.62
C SER A 17 -2.96 -11.37 -17.78
N GLU A 18 -3.56 -12.55 -17.77
CA GLU A 18 -3.13 -13.70 -16.96
C GLU A 18 -1.65 -14.09 -17.20
N GLU A 19 -1.15 -13.95 -18.43
CA GLU A 19 0.24 -14.20 -18.83
C GLU A 19 1.27 -13.27 -18.15
N ALA A 20 0.80 -12.13 -17.63
CA ALA A 20 1.62 -11.10 -17.00
C ALA A 20 1.37 -10.97 -15.49
N LEU A 21 0.62 -11.91 -14.89
CA LEU A 21 0.27 -11.97 -13.46
C LEU A 21 1.50 -11.85 -12.54
N ASN A 22 2.65 -12.40 -12.94
CA ASN A 22 3.90 -12.30 -12.18
C ASN A 22 4.33 -10.84 -11.92
N ARG A 23 4.09 -9.92 -12.87
CA ARG A 23 4.41 -8.50 -12.68
C ARG A 23 3.48 -7.84 -11.66
N GLN A 24 2.21 -8.24 -11.66
CA GLN A 24 1.22 -7.78 -10.69
C GLN A 24 1.55 -8.29 -9.28
N LEU A 25 1.83 -9.60 -9.15
CA LEU A 25 2.23 -10.22 -7.88
C LEU A 25 3.49 -9.61 -7.30
N ARG A 26 4.49 -9.29 -8.15
CA ARG A 26 5.69 -8.58 -7.70
C ARG A 26 5.36 -7.22 -7.09
N LYS A 27 4.49 -6.43 -7.73
CA LYS A 27 4.11 -5.10 -7.23
C LYS A 27 3.32 -5.17 -5.91
N ILE A 28 2.50 -6.21 -5.75
CA ILE A 28 1.82 -6.49 -4.49
C ILE A 28 2.83 -6.87 -3.40
N GLY A 29 3.81 -7.74 -3.71
CA GLY A 29 4.85 -8.12 -2.74
C GLY A 29 5.77 -6.96 -2.33
N GLU A 30 6.07 -6.03 -3.26
CA GLU A 30 6.77 -4.78 -2.94
C GLU A 30 5.95 -3.94 -1.94
N ARG A 31 4.65 -3.78 -2.18
CA ARG A 31 3.73 -3.08 -1.26
C ARG A 31 3.64 -3.74 0.12
N ASP A 32 3.55 -5.07 0.18
CA ASP A 32 3.51 -5.79 1.45
C ASP A 32 4.81 -5.59 2.25
N SER A 33 5.95 -5.54 1.55
CA SER A 33 7.26 -5.26 2.15
C SER A 33 7.33 -3.85 2.73
N ASP A 34 6.84 -2.85 1.99
CA ASP A 34 6.77 -1.47 2.46
C ASP A 34 5.89 -1.36 3.72
N LEU A 35 4.69 -1.95 3.69
CA LEU A 35 3.78 -1.96 4.83
C LEU A 35 4.40 -2.64 6.06
N ALA A 36 5.11 -3.76 5.88
CA ALA A 36 5.83 -4.44 6.95
C ALA A 36 6.96 -3.56 7.53
N GLN A 37 7.69 -2.83 6.68
CA GLN A 37 8.69 -1.88 7.12
C GLN A 37 8.07 -0.75 7.96
N TYR A 38 6.95 -0.17 7.53
CA TYR A 38 6.25 0.84 8.32
C TYR A 38 5.73 0.28 9.66
N ALA A 39 5.18 -0.93 9.65
CA ALA A 39 4.73 -1.60 10.86
C ALA A 39 5.87 -1.78 11.89
N SER A 40 7.05 -2.21 11.43
CA SER A 40 8.24 -2.30 12.30
C SER A 40 8.69 -0.95 12.89
N ASN A 41 8.31 0.16 12.26
CA ASN A 41 8.58 1.52 12.73
C ASN A 41 7.42 2.13 13.57
N GLY A 42 6.50 1.28 14.02
CA GLY A 42 5.39 1.65 14.92
C GLY A 42 4.18 2.25 14.22
N TRP A 43 4.11 2.21 12.89
CA TRP A 43 2.93 2.65 12.15
C TRP A 43 1.88 1.53 12.05
N ALA A 44 0.61 1.88 12.18
CA ALA A 44 -0.52 0.99 11.99
C ALA A 44 -1.26 1.35 10.69
N LEU A 45 -1.46 0.37 9.80
CA LEU A 45 -2.34 0.54 8.66
C LEU A 45 -3.79 0.65 9.16
N VAL A 46 -4.47 1.76 8.84
CA VAL A 46 -5.85 2.02 9.27
C VAL A 46 -6.85 1.99 8.13
N HIS A 47 -6.42 2.23 6.89
CA HIS A 47 -7.29 2.19 5.72
C HIS A 47 -6.48 1.90 4.46
N THR A 48 -6.94 0.96 3.64
CA THR A 48 -6.55 0.83 2.23
C THR A 48 -7.69 1.28 1.33
N HIS A 49 -7.44 2.22 0.43
CA HIS A 49 -8.36 2.55 -0.65
C HIS A 49 -7.78 2.06 -1.98
N ALA A 50 -8.56 1.31 -2.76
CA ALA A 50 -8.17 0.83 -4.07
C ALA A 50 -8.96 1.57 -5.15
N ILE A 51 -8.25 2.26 -6.03
CA ILE A 51 -8.81 3.03 -7.14
C ILE A 51 -8.53 2.25 -8.43
N ALA A 52 -9.58 1.66 -8.99
CA ALA A 52 -9.47 0.93 -10.25
C ALA A 52 -9.36 1.92 -11.43
N GLY A 53 -8.28 1.81 -12.19
CA GLY A 53 -8.10 2.45 -13.49
C GLY A 53 -8.03 1.39 -14.60
N VAL A 54 -7.99 1.86 -15.85
CA VAL A 54 -7.93 0.97 -17.03
C VAL A 54 -6.60 0.21 -17.08
N ASP A 55 -5.48 0.91 -16.88
CA ASP A 55 -4.13 0.33 -16.99
C ASP A 55 -3.53 -0.04 -15.63
N TYR A 56 -4.00 0.57 -14.55
CA TYR A 56 -3.45 0.40 -13.20
C TYR A 56 -4.56 0.44 -12.15
N THR A 57 -4.39 -0.36 -11.10
CA THR A 57 -5.05 -0.14 -9.81
C THR A 57 -4.10 0.61 -8.90
N THR A 58 -4.54 1.75 -8.38
CA THR A 58 -3.78 2.52 -7.39
C THR A 58 -4.28 2.17 -6.00
N PHE A 59 -3.39 1.65 -5.16
CA PHE A 59 -3.64 1.45 -3.74
C PHE A 59 -3.11 2.65 -2.96
N VAL A 60 -3.95 3.22 -2.11
CA VAL A 60 -3.59 4.26 -1.15
C VAL A 60 -3.79 3.69 0.25
N ASP A 61 -2.67 3.39 0.91
CA ASP A 61 -2.64 2.90 2.28
C ASP A 61 -2.42 4.07 3.22
N THR A 62 -3.35 4.29 4.14
CA THR A 62 -3.27 5.31 5.18
C THR A 62 -2.81 4.65 6.48
N LEU A 63 -1.74 5.17 7.06
CA LEU A 63 -1.15 4.66 8.29
C LEU A 63 -1.17 5.74 9.37
N THR A 64 -1.36 5.32 10.62
CA THR A 64 -1.27 6.19 11.80
C THR A 64 -0.18 5.73 12.75
N ARG A 65 0.38 6.66 13.52
CA ARG A 65 1.28 6.34 14.63
C ARG A 65 1.02 7.28 15.79
N SER A 66 1.05 6.73 16.99
CA SER A 66 0.98 7.50 18.23
C SER A 66 2.40 7.90 18.67
N GLU A 67 2.59 9.17 18.99
CA GLU A 67 3.76 9.70 19.72
C GLU A 67 3.44 9.87 21.20
#